data_AF-A0A843GSK2-F1
#
_entry.id   AF-A0A843GSK2-F1
#
_cell.length_a   1.000
_cell.length_b   1.000
_cell.length_c   1.000
_cell.angle_alpha   90.00
_cell.angle_beta   90.00
_cell.angle_gamma   90.00
#
_symmetry.space_group_name_H-M   'P 1'
#
loop_
_entity.id
_entity.type
_entity.pdbx_description
1 polymer ?
#
loop_
_entity_poly.entity_id
_entity_poly.type
_entity_poly.pdbx_seq_one_letter_code
_entity_poly.pdbx_strand_id
1 'polypeptide(L)'
;MENLYSWNKRGTRMLIDTGYRRFDKQTNYVSYGNVISNTQYSMYIRDKFETECNGSNCETGELRNFDLEYFTKYFDNNMKEFFNQFFGRCCLYEFSVYNKKNNQREVIGWLVFDYSHTHLLKYHVNDYFRFLDKGNKVLDKMQKIIENHTTRVKEMKGVI
;
A
#
# COMPACT_ATOMS: atom_id res chain seq x y z
N MET A 1 -12.49 19.41 6.01
CA MET A 1 -11.77 18.15 5.76
C MET A 1 -12.37 17.06 6.63
N GLU A 2 -12.71 15.91 6.03
CA GLU A 2 -13.21 14.75 6.78
C GLU A 2 -12.11 14.21 7.70
N ASN A 3 -12.46 13.91 8.96
CA ASN A 3 -11.51 13.33 9.90
C ASN A 3 -11.43 11.82 9.64
N LEU A 4 -10.44 11.40 8.84
CA LEU A 4 -10.34 10.02 8.38
C LEU A 4 -9.93 9.04 9.49
N TYR A 5 -9.26 9.51 10.53
CA TYR A 5 -8.82 8.70 11.65
C TYR A 5 -8.62 9.59 12.89
N SER A 6 -8.47 8.96 14.04
CA SER A 6 -8.04 9.65 15.26
C SER A 6 -6.82 8.96 15.85
N TRP A 7 -6.26 9.52 16.91
CA TRP A 7 -5.23 8.86 17.71
C TRP A 7 -5.82 8.42 19.04
N ASN A 8 -5.31 7.32 19.59
CA ASN A 8 -5.65 6.95 20.97
C ASN A 8 -5.22 8.07 21.93
N LYS A 9 -5.74 8.05 23.17
CA LYS A 9 -5.44 9.09 24.18
C LYS A 9 -3.94 9.30 24.45
N ARG A 10 -3.11 8.29 24.19
CA ARG A 10 -1.66 8.32 24.39
C ARG A 10 -0.89 8.82 23.15
N GLY A 11 -1.56 9.04 22.02
CA GLY A 11 -0.92 9.42 20.75
C GLY A 11 -0.07 8.31 20.10
N THR A 12 -0.09 7.09 20.63
CA THR A 12 0.81 6.00 20.20
C THR A 12 0.23 5.15 19.08
N ARG A 13 -1.06 5.30 18.78
CA ARG A 13 -1.76 4.43 17.86
C ARG A 13 -2.86 5.15 17.10
N MET A 14 -2.86 4.98 15.79
CA MET A 14 -3.94 5.41 14.91
C MET A 14 -5.19 4.54 15.14
N LEU A 15 -6.34 5.19 15.27
CA LEU A 15 -7.66 4.60 15.37
C LEU A 15 -8.40 4.88 14.07
N ILE A 16 -8.69 3.81 13.34
CA ILE A 16 -9.45 3.83 12.09
C ILE A 16 -10.76 3.06 12.27
N ASP A 17 -11.74 3.41 11.45
CA ASP A 17 -12.99 2.68 11.33
C ASP A 17 -13.22 2.33 9.86
N THR A 18 -12.97 1.06 9.53
CA THR A 18 -13.22 0.49 8.19
C THR A 18 -14.43 -0.43 8.19
N GLY A 19 -15.07 -0.65 9.35
CA GLY A 19 -16.01 -1.74 9.55
C GLY A 19 -15.38 -3.13 9.59
N TYR A 20 -14.06 -3.27 9.37
CA TYR A 20 -13.36 -4.55 9.54
C TYR A 20 -12.59 -4.59 10.86
N ARG A 21 -13.30 -4.97 11.93
CA ARG A 21 -12.80 -5.01 13.31
C ARG A 21 -11.40 -5.62 13.50
N ARG A 22 -11.02 -6.65 12.73
CA ARG A 22 -9.67 -7.26 12.83
C ARG A 22 -8.60 -6.29 12.32
N PHE A 23 -8.82 -5.70 11.15
CA PHE A 23 -7.93 -4.70 10.55
C PHE A 23 -7.83 -3.46 11.44
N ASP A 24 -8.96 -2.92 11.88
CA ASP A 24 -9.00 -1.74 12.76
C ASP A 24 -8.23 -1.99 14.06
N LYS A 25 -8.38 -3.19 14.66
CA LYS A 25 -7.68 -3.59 15.88
C LYS A 25 -6.19 -3.87 15.70
N GLN A 26 -5.71 -4.18 14.50
CA GLN A 26 -4.29 -4.45 14.27
C GLN A 26 -3.55 -3.22 13.76
N THR A 27 -4.25 -2.30 13.09
CA THR A 27 -3.67 -1.08 12.56
C THR A 27 -3.09 -0.22 13.67
N ASN A 28 -1.81 0.07 13.55
CA ASN A 28 -1.07 0.98 14.42
C ASN A 28 -0.80 2.33 13.75
N TYR A 29 -0.51 2.32 12.45
CA TYR A 29 -0.17 3.50 11.67
C TYR A 29 -0.39 3.21 10.19
N VAL A 30 -0.84 4.24 9.46
CA VAL A 30 -0.99 4.24 8.00
C VAL A 30 -0.37 5.53 7.48
N SER A 31 0.42 5.44 6.40
CA SER A 31 1.08 6.59 5.75
C SER A 31 1.37 6.31 4.29
N TYR A 32 1.92 7.30 3.57
CA TYR A 32 2.44 7.15 2.22
C TYR A 32 3.96 6.86 2.20
N GLY A 33 4.47 6.37 1.08
CA GLY A 33 5.88 6.05 0.83
C GLY A 33 6.30 4.66 1.31
N ASN A 34 7.57 4.49 1.70
CA ASN A 34 8.08 3.24 2.25
C ASN A 34 7.60 3.05 3.69
N VAL A 35 6.72 2.08 3.93
CA VAL A 35 6.14 1.83 5.25
C VAL A 35 6.13 0.33 5.54
N ILE A 36 6.55 -0.01 6.76
CA ILE A 36 6.36 -1.34 7.33
C ILE A 36 5.60 -1.14 8.64
N SER A 37 4.32 -1.52 8.64
CA SER A 37 3.45 -1.45 9.81
C SER A 37 2.65 -2.75 9.96
N ASN A 38 1.87 -2.87 11.03
CA ASN A 38 1.15 -4.11 11.32
C ASN A 38 0.17 -4.53 10.22
N THR A 39 -0.39 -3.55 9.51
CA THR A 39 -1.44 -3.76 8.52
C THR A 39 -1.11 -3.17 7.16
N GLN A 40 0.01 -2.47 7.02
CA GLN A 40 0.50 -1.89 5.77
C GLN A 40 1.93 -2.35 5.50
N TYR A 41 2.17 -2.78 4.28
CA TYR A 41 3.51 -2.84 3.71
C TYR A 41 3.49 -2.05 2.40
N SER A 42 4.37 -1.07 2.25
CA SER A 42 4.44 -0.27 1.03
C SER A 42 5.86 0.08 0.65
N MET A 43 6.10 0.13 -0.66
CA MET A 43 7.40 0.44 -1.24
C MET A 43 7.28 1.23 -2.54
N TYR A 44 8.28 2.06 -2.81
CA TYR A 44 8.53 2.55 -4.17
C TYR A 44 9.02 1.41 -5.05
N ILE A 45 8.42 1.26 -6.22
CA ILE A 45 8.78 0.25 -7.21
C ILE A 45 9.46 0.96 -8.38
N ARG A 46 10.67 0.51 -8.72
CA ARG A 46 11.46 1.04 -9.83
C ARG A 46 10.89 0.63 -11.19
N ASP A 47 11.29 1.40 -12.21
CA ASP A 47 10.98 1.05 -13.60
C ASP A 47 11.66 -0.28 -13.96
N LYS A 48 11.04 -1.05 -14.85
CA LYS A 48 11.62 -2.29 -15.38
C LYS A 48 12.97 -2.06 -16.06
N PHE A 49 13.15 -0.91 -16.69
CA PHE A 49 14.35 -0.56 -17.45
C PHE A 49 15.40 0.17 -16.60
N GLU A 50 15.14 0.38 -15.31
CA GLU A 50 16.14 0.90 -14.40
C GLU A 50 17.17 -0.19 -14.09
N THR A 51 18.43 0.07 -14.44
CA THR A 51 19.54 -0.88 -14.29
C THR A 51 20.64 -0.38 -13.36
N GLU A 52 20.64 0.88 -12.95
CA GLU A 52 21.69 1.45 -12.09
C GLU A 52 21.16 1.68 -10.67
N CYS A 53 21.92 1.25 -9.66
CA CYS A 53 21.62 1.51 -8.27
C CYS A 53 22.91 1.60 -7.46
N ASN A 54 23.09 2.70 -6.70
CA ASN A 54 24.25 2.91 -5.81
C ASN A 54 25.63 2.74 -6.51
N GLY A 55 25.74 3.15 -7.77
CA GLY A 55 26.98 3.04 -8.56
C GLY A 55 27.26 1.65 -9.13
N SER A 56 26.34 0.70 -8.95
CA SER A 56 26.40 -0.64 -9.56
C SER A 56 25.38 -0.76 -10.70
N ASN A 57 25.73 -1.58 -11.70
CA ASN A 57 24.83 -1.96 -12.78
C ASN A 57 24.24 -3.36 -12.52
N CYS A 58 22.95 -3.50 -12.73
CA CYS A 58 22.15 -4.71 -12.61
C CYS A 58 21.51 -5.05 -13.96
N GLU A 59 21.02 -6.27 -14.11
CA GLU A 59 20.28 -6.66 -15.31
C GLU A 59 18.91 -5.96 -15.37
N THR A 60 18.40 -5.77 -16.59
CA THR A 60 17.05 -5.21 -16.81
C THR A 60 16.01 -5.99 -16.03
N GLY A 61 15.27 -5.30 -15.17
CA GLY A 61 14.20 -5.87 -14.34
C GLY A 61 14.67 -6.43 -13.00
N GLU A 62 15.97 -6.63 -12.77
CA GLU A 62 16.51 -7.15 -11.51
C GLU A 62 16.15 -6.24 -10.32
N LEU A 63 16.35 -4.94 -10.50
CA LEU A 63 16.04 -3.92 -9.49
C LEU A 63 14.55 -3.90 -9.15
N ARG A 64 13.68 -3.96 -10.16
CA ARG A 64 12.23 -4.02 -9.95
C ARG A 64 11.79 -5.33 -9.28
N ASN A 65 12.39 -6.45 -9.66
CA ASN A 65 12.09 -7.75 -9.05
C ASN A 65 12.47 -7.77 -7.57
N PHE A 66 13.59 -7.14 -7.21
CA PHE A 66 14.00 -6.94 -5.82
C PHE A 66 12.95 -6.11 -5.05
N ASP A 67 12.49 -4.98 -5.61
CA ASP A 67 11.45 -4.15 -4.96
C ASP A 67 10.14 -4.92 -4.74
N LEU A 68 9.80 -5.82 -5.67
CA LEU A 68 8.56 -6.60 -5.65
C LEU A 68 8.66 -7.90 -4.82
N GLU A 69 9.85 -8.32 -4.41
CA GLU A 69 10.10 -9.64 -3.80
C GLU A 69 9.11 -9.96 -2.66
N TYR A 70 8.93 -9.01 -1.74
CA TYR A 70 8.06 -9.15 -0.57
C TYR A 70 6.55 -9.23 -0.89
N PHE A 71 6.14 -8.76 -2.08
CA PHE A 71 4.75 -8.75 -2.51
C PHE A 71 4.40 -9.98 -3.38
N THR A 72 5.33 -10.42 -4.22
CA THR A 72 5.09 -11.43 -5.27
C THR A 72 4.50 -12.74 -4.74
N LYS A 73 4.87 -13.14 -3.53
CA LYS A 73 4.31 -14.33 -2.84
C LYS A 73 2.78 -14.27 -2.70
N TYR A 74 2.21 -13.08 -2.58
CA TYR A 74 0.80 -12.86 -2.32
C TYR A 74 0.01 -12.35 -3.54
N PHE A 75 0.70 -11.96 -4.61
CA PHE A 75 0.04 -11.53 -5.83
C PHE A 75 -0.81 -12.65 -6.45
N ASP A 76 -2.05 -12.30 -6.75
CA ASP A 76 -2.86 -13.05 -7.69
C ASP A 76 -2.48 -12.71 -9.14
N ASN A 77 -3.16 -13.37 -10.08
CA ASN A 77 -2.89 -13.20 -11.50
C ASN A 77 -3.13 -11.76 -11.98
N ASN A 78 -4.05 -11.03 -11.35
CA ASN A 78 -4.37 -9.65 -11.74
C ASN A 78 -3.22 -8.70 -11.42
N MET A 79 -2.62 -8.83 -10.22
CA MET A 79 -1.45 -8.04 -9.84
C MET A 79 -0.20 -8.42 -10.65
N LYS A 80 -0.01 -9.72 -10.92
CA LYS A 80 1.09 -10.19 -11.78
C LYS A 80 0.98 -9.63 -13.18
N GLU A 81 -0.21 -9.69 -13.78
CA GLU A 81 -0.46 -9.15 -15.11
C GLU A 81 -0.22 -7.63 -15.16
N PHE A 82 -0.72 -6.90 -14.16
CA PHE A 82 -0.47 -5.46 -14.05
C PHE A 82 1.03 -5.14 -14.08
N PHE A 83 1.85 -5.77 -13.22
CA PHE A 83 3.29 -5.48 -13.19
C PHE A 83 4.09 -6.05 -14.38
N ASN A 84 3.56 -7.05 -15.08
CA ASN A 84 4.15 -7.52 -16.33
C ASN A 84 4.00 -6.49 -17.45
N GLN A 85 2.89 -5.77 -17.49
CA GLN A 85 2.57 -4.77 -18.51
C GLN A 85 2.93 -3.33 -18.09
N PHE A 86 3.13 -3.09 -16.79
CA PHE A 86 3.42 -1.76 -16.26
C PHE A 86 4.85 -1.31 -16.57
N PHE A 87 4.95 -0.07 -17.06
CA PHE A 87 6.18 0.68 -17.28
C PHE A 87 6.11 1.98 -16.47
N GLY A 88 7.22 2.42 -15.93
CA GLY A 88 7.30 3.56 -15.02
C GLY A 88 7.63 3.18 -13.58
N ARG A 89 7.84 4.22 -12.76
CA ARG A 89 7.96 4.13 -11.30
C ARG A 89 6.60 4.31 -10.64
N CYS A 90 6.35 3.58 -9.57
CA CYS A 90 5.10 3.69 -8.80
C CYS A 90 5.36 3.51 -7.30
N CYS A 91 4.32 3.71 -6.49
CA CYS A 91 4.30 3.26 -5.10
C CYS A 91 3.22 2.19 -4.93
N LEU A 92 3.63 1.02 -4.46
CA LEU A 92 2.78 -0.12 -4.19
C LEU A 92 2.47 -0.19 -2.71
N TYR A 93 1.18 -0.24 -2.37
CA TYR A 93 0.65 -0.39 -1.03
C TYR A 93 -0.05 -1.73 -0.92
N GLU A 94 0.29 -2.51 0.09
CA GLU A 94 -0.35 -3.76 0.44
C GLU A 94 -0.97 -3.66 1.83
N PHE A 95 -2.26 -3.95 1.92
CA PHE A 95 -2.99 -3.97 3.17
C PHE A 95 -3.32 -5.39 3.57
N SER A 96 -3.08 -5.72 4.84
CA SER A 96 -3.21 -7.10 5.31
C SER A 96 -3.62 -7.17 6.78
N VAL A 97 -4.08 -8.34 7.19
CA VAL A 97 -4.28 -8.70 8.59
C VAL A 97 -3.53 -9.97 8.92
N TYR A 98 -3.14 -10.10 10.17
CA TYR A 98 -2.58 -11.31 10.70
C TYR A 98 -3.65 -12.15 11.39
N ASN A 99 -3.81 -13.39 10.95
CA ASN A 99 -4.68 -14.37 11.59
C ASN A 99 -3.87 -15.24 12.55
N LYS A 100 -4.05 -14.97 13.85
CA LYS A 100 -3.35 -15.69 14.93
C LYS A 100 -3.73 -17.16 15.03
N LYS A 101 -4.90 -17.58 14.52
CA LYS A 101 -5.36 -18.98 14.68
C LYS A 101 -4.55 -19.95 13.83
N ASN A 102 -4.18 -19.52 12.62
CA ASN A 102 -3.40 -20.31 11.66
C ASN A 102 -2.00 -19.73 11.42
N ASN A 103 -1.61 -18.70 12.18
CA ASN A 103 -0.29 -18.06 12.09
C ASN A 103 0.00 -17.49 10.68
N GLN A 104 -1.03 -17.03 9.97
CA GLN A 104 -0.94 -16.59 8.57
C GLN A 104 -1.27 -15.12 8.40
N ARG A 105 -0.58 -14.50 7.45
CA ARG A 105 -0.91 -13.19 6.90
C ARG A 105 -1.95 -13.36 5.80
N GLU A 106 -3.03 -12.60 5.90
CA GLU A 106 -4.11 -12.56 4.91
C GLU A 106 -4.08 -11.18 4.24
N VAL A 107 -3.76 -11.14 2.94
CA VAL A 107 -3.72 -9.88 2.18
C VAL A 107 -5.12 -9.48 1.77
N ILE A 108 -5.53 -8.29 2.17
CA ILE A 108 -6.84 -7.70 1.87
C ILE A 108 -6.85 -7.18 0.44
N GLY A 109 -5.77 -6.53 0.02
CA GLY A 109 -5.64 -5.96 -1.30
C GLY A 109 -4.49 -4.98 -1.42
N TRP A 110 -4.43 -4.34 -2.58
CA TRP A 110 -3.35 -3.45 -2.97
C TRP A 110 -3.89 -2.16 -3.58
N LEU A 111 -3.17 -1.07 -3.33
CA LEU A 111 -3.30 0.18 -4.07
C LEU A 111 -1.97 0.46 -4.76
N VAL A 112 -2.01 0.85 -6.03
CA VAL A 112 -0.83 1.34 -6.75
C VAL A 112 -1.08 2.78 -7.11
N PHE A 113 -0.20 3.66 -6.65
CA PHE A 113 -0.20 5.06 -7.05
C PHE A 113 0.97 5.35 -7.96
N ASP A 114 0.89 6.41 -8.76
CA ASP A 114 2.06 6.98 -9.40
C ASP A 114 3.14 7.33 -8.37
N TYR A 115 4.37 7.53 -8.84
CA TYR A 115 5.51 7.85 -7.98
C TYR A 115 5.29 9.11 -7.10
N SER A 116 4.41 10.02 -7.54
CA SER A 116 4.09 11.28 -6.84
C SER A 116 2.95 11.15 -5.82
N HIS A 117 2.33 9.97 -5.71
CA HIS A 117 1.14 9.71 -4.90
C HIS A 117 -0.10 10.53 -5.28
N THR A 118 -0.19 10.96 -6.54
CA THR A 118 -1.28 11.83 -6.98
C THR A 118 -2.37 11.03 -7.68
N HIS A 119 -2.00 10.10 -8.56
CA HIS A 119 -2.95 9.32 -9.33
C HIS A 119 -2.94 7.85 -8.90
N LEU A 120 -4.13 7.30 -8.65
CA LEU A 120 -4.31 5.88 -8.43
C LEU A 120 -4.23 5.15 -9.78
N LEU A 121 -3.20 4.32 -9.94
CA LEU A 121 -2.95 3.50 -11.12
C LEU A 121 -3.67 2.14 -11.05
N LYS A 122 -3.82 1.60 -9.83
CA LYS A 122 -4.50 0.33 -9.60
C LYS A 122 -5.20 0.31 -8.25
N TYR A 123 -6.46 -0.10 -8.26
CA TYR A 123 -7.21 -0.49 -7.09
C TYR A 123 -7.50 -1.98 -7.20
N HIS A 124 -7.08 -2.78 -6.22
CA HIS A 124 -7.29 -4.22 -6.29
C HIS A 124 -7.55 -4.86 -4.93
N VAL A 125 -8.77 -5.35 -4.73
CA VAL A 125 -9.14 -6.15 -3.55
C VAL A 125 -8.92 -7.62 -3.86
N ASN A 126 -8.25 -8.35 -2.97
CA ASN A 126 -8.13 -9.79 -3.07
C ASN A 126 -9.52 -10.45 -3.07
N ASP A 127 -9.75 -11.40 -3.97
CA ASP A 127 -11.09 -11.97 -4.22
C ASP A 127 -11.79 -12.44 -2.95
N TYR A 128 -11.07 -13.11 -2.03
CA TYR A 128 -11.65 -13.58 -0.75
C TYR A 128 -12.26 -12.43 0.07
N PHE A 129 -11.59 -11.28 0.12
CA PHE A 129 -12.05 -10.10 0.85
C PHE A 129 -13.07 -9.27 0.10
N ARG A 130 -13.11 -9.39 -1.24
CA ARG A 130 -14.13 -8.77 -2.08
C ARG A 130 -15.50 -9.38 -1.81
N PHE A 131 -15.59 -10.71 -1.74
CA PHE A 131 -16.85 -11.42 -1.44
C PHE A 131 -17.45 -11.05 -0.08
N LEU A 132 -16.62 -10.63 0.88
CA LEU A 132 -17.07 -10.27 2.23
C LEU A 132 -17.44 -8.79 2.37
N ASP A 133 -17.33 -7.98 1.31
CA ASP A 133 -17.50 -6.50 1.29
C ASP A 133 -16.58 -5.73 2.29
N LYS A 134 -15.71 -6.45 2.99
CA LYS A 134 -14.76 -5.87 3.96
C LYS A 134 -13.55 -5.29 3.26
N GLY A 135 -13.11 -5.92 2.16
CA GLY A 135 -11.91 -5.50 1.45
C GLY A 135 -12.05 -4.12 0.81
N ASN A 136 -13.19 -3.85 0.16
CA ASN A 136 -13.46 -2.54 -0.44
C ASN A 136 -13.44 -1.43 0.62
N LYS A 137 -14.17 -1.61 1.73
CA LYS A 137 -14.23 -0.61 2.81
C LYS A 137 -12.87 -0.29 3.41
N VAL A 138 -12.00 -1.30 3.55
CA VAL A 138 -10.62 -1.08 3.98
C VAL A 138 -9.86 -0.26 2.93
N LEU A 139 -9.82 -0.71 1.67
CA LEU A 139 -9.05 -0.03 0.63
C LEU A 139 -9.55 1.39 0.35
N ASP A 140 -10.87 1.63 0.33
CA ASP A 140 -11.45 2.96 0.17
C ASP A 140 -10.98 3.92 1.27
N LYS A 141 -10.96 3.43 2.52
CA LYS A 141 -10.49 4.22 3.65
C LYS A 141 -8.99 4.50 3.54
N MET A 142 -8.20 3.49 3.18
CA MET A 142 -6.75 3.64 3.07
C MET A 142 -6.36 4.57 1.92
N GLN A 143 -7.05 4.47 0.77
CA GLN A 143 -6.89 5.37 -0.36
C GLN A 143 -7.08 6.83 0.07
N LYS A 144 -8.20 7.14 0.74
CA LYS A 144 -8.48 8.48 1.25
C LYS A 144 -7.39 8.98 2.22
N ILE A 145 -6.87 8.10 3.09
CA ILE A 145 -5.81 8.46 4.04
C ILE A 145 -4.52 8.82 3.29
N ILE A 146 -4.12 8.01 2.30
CA ILE A 146 -2.94 8.25 1.48
C ILE A 146 -3.08 9.56 0.71
N GLU A 147 -4.19 9.77 0.01
CA GLU A 147 -4.46 11.00 -0.75
C GLU A 147 -4.42 12.26 0.13
N ASN A 148 -4.99 12.19 1.34
CA ASN A 148 -4.97 13.29 2.30
C ASN A 148 -3.55 13.60 2.79
N HIS A 149 -2.76 12.58 3.10
CA HIS A 149 -1.36 12.77 3.50
C HIS A 149 -0.53 13.42 2.39
N THR A 150 -0.70 12.96 1.15
CA THR A 150 -0.02 13.56 -0.02
C THR A 150 -0.37 15.03 -0.17
N THR A 151 -1.66 15.37 -0.06
CA THR A 151 -2.16 16.75 -0.20
C THR A 151 -1.52 17.67 0.84
N ARG A 152 -1.55 17.27 2.12
CA ARG A 152 -0.95 18.06 3.21
C ARG A 152 0.54 18.31 3.03
N VAL A 153 1.28 17.32 2.53
CA VAL A 153 2.72 17.46 2.32
C VAL A 153 3.03 18.44 1.19
N LYS A 154 2.21 18.46 0.13
CA LYS A 154 2.34 19.45 -0.96
C LYS A 154 2.06 20.87 -0.46
N GLU A 155 0.98 21.04 0.31
CA GLU A 155 0.64 22.32 0.95
C GLU A 155 1.77 22.82 1.86
N MET A 156 2.33 21.96 2.73
CA MET A 156 3.45 22.32 3.61
C MET A 156 4.72 22.72 2.86
N LYS A 157 4.95 22.15 1.67
CA LYS A 157 6.11 22.46 0.83
C LYS A 157 5.89 23.67 -0.08
N GLY A 158 4.71 24.32 -0.03
CA GLY A 158 4.39 25.46 -0.88
C GLY A 158 4.26 25.11 -2.36
N VAL A 159 3.95 23.84 -2.68
CA VAL A 159 3.78 23.35 -4.05
C VAL A 159 2.28 23.24 -4.32
N ILE A 160 1.64 24.37 -4.61
CA ILE A 160 0.25 24.45 -5.10
C ILE A 160 0.27 25.20 -6.43
#